data_AF-A0A261GH48-F1
#
_entry.id   AF-A0A261GH48-F1
#
_cell.length_a   1.000
_cell.length_b   1.000
_cell.length_c   1.000
_cell.angle_alpha   90.00
_cell.angle_beta   90.00
_cell.angle_gamma   90.00
#
_symmetry.space_group_name_H-M   'P 1'
#
loop_
_entity.id
_entity.type
_entity.pdbx_description
1 polymer ?
#
loop_
_entity_poly.entity_id
_entity_poly.type
_entity_poly.pdbx_seq_one_letter_code
_entity_poly.pdbx_strand_id
1 'polypeptide(L)'
;MVLSVRYSHVRNLVEHYAQEMSDDSVLSILDKGLHTEDEAKHLSYFIWKMIDEMAKDRRQGKVVLGGTDNTSMLPDVSYEMDVLMSDCGFSDIWEKISDDA
;
A
#
# COMPACT_ATOMS: atom_id res chain seq x y z
N MET A 1 13.72 -6.21 0.41
CA MET A 1 13.49 -5.87 1.83
C MET A 1 12.02 -6.10 2.14
N VAL A 2 11.67 -6.75 3.26
CA VAL A 2 10.26 -7.03 3.64
C VAL A 2 9.63 -5.73 4.17
N LEU A 3 8.33 -5.49 3.92
CA LEU A 3 7.52 -4.36 4.44
C LEU A 3 7.31 -4.45 5.96
N SER A 4 8.44 -4.41 6.64
CA SER A 4 8.66 -4.50 8.07
C SER A 4 9.86 -3.57 8.25
N VAL A 5 9.83 -2.45 8.97
CA VAL A 5 9.59 -2.38 10.42
C VAL A 5 9.44 -0.91 10.90
N ARG A 6 8.41 -0.14 10.49
CA ARG A 6 8.13 1.13 11.21
C ARG A 6 6.68 1.28 11.68
N TYR A 7 5.70 0.88 10.86
CA TYR A 7 4.29 1.01 11.24
C TYR A 7 3.48 -0.27 10.96
N SER A 8 3.23 -1.04 12.02
CA SER A 8 2.41 -2.27 11.93
C SER A 8 1.00 -2.00 11.42
N HIS A 9 0.45 -0.81 11.64
CA HIS A 9 -0.86 -0.41 11.13
C HIS A 9 -0.89 -0.23 9.62
N VAL A 10 0.18 0.29 9.00
CA VAL A 10 0.27 0.41 7.53
C VAL A 10 0.26 -0.98 6.90
N ARG A 11 1.06 -1.91 7.42
CA ARG A 11 1.06 -3.30 6.95
C ARG A 11 -0.33 -3.92 7.05
N ASN A 12 -1.00 -3.78 8.20
CA ASN A 12 -2.35 -4.33 8.39
C ASN A 12 -3.37 -3.73 7.42
N LEU A 13 -3.24 -2.44 7.08
CA LEU A 13 -4.11 -1.77 6.12
C LEU A 13 -3.89 -2.33 4.70
N VAL A 14 -2.64 -2.39 4.25
CA VAL A 14 -2.28 -2.93 2.93
C VAL A 14 -2.69 -4.40 2.82
N GLU A 15 -2.45 -5.20 3.87
CA GLU A 15 -2.85 -6.60 3.92
C GLU A 15 -4.36 -6.78 3.85
N HIS A 16 -5.14 -5.96 4.59
CA HIS A 16 -6.59 -6.02 4.57
C HIS A 16 -7.16 -5.82 3.16
N TYR A 17 -6.72 -4.77 2.47
CA TYR A 17 -7.19 -4.50 1.11
C TYR A 17 -6.64 -5.50 0.10
N ALA A 18 -5.42 -6.02 0.29
CA ALA A 18 -4.87 -7.05 -0.59
C ALA A 18 -5.69 -8.34 -0.51
N GLN A 19 -6.12 -8.73 0.70
CA GLN A 19 -7.04 -9.86 0.90
C GLN A 19 -8.41 -9.59 0.28
N GLU A 20 -8.99 -8.40 0.52
CA GLU A 20 -10.31 -8.03 -0.03
C GLU A 20 -10.32 -8.02 -1.56
N MET A 21 -9.22 -7.58 -2.17
CA MET A 21 -9.08 -7.45 -3.62
C MET A 21 -8.52 -8.72 -4.28
N SER A 22 -8.27 -9.78 -3.48
CA SER A 22 -7.67 -11.05 -3.91
C SER A 22 -6.36 -10.86 -4.68
N ASP A 23 -5.50 -9.95 -4.18
CA ASP A 23 -4.22 -9.61 -4.79
C ASP A 23 -3.06 -10.38 -4.12
N ASP A 24 -2.89 -11.64 -4.55
CA ASP A 24 -1.84 -12.53 -4.04
C ASP A 24 -0.42 -12.00 -4.30
N SER A 25 -0.24 -11.18 -5.34
CA SER A 25 1.04 -10.56 -5.66
C SER A 25 1.46 -9.62 -4.55
N VAL A 26 0.57 -8.74 -4.09
CA VAL A 26 0.86 -7.82 -2.97
C VAL A 26 1.07 -8.57 -1.67
N LEU A 27 0.29 -9.62 -1.39
CA LEU A 27 0.53 -10.47 -0.22
C LEU A 27 1.92 -11.12 -0.26
N SER A 28 2.36 -11.59 -1.43
CA SER A 28 3.71 -12.13 -1.61
C SER A 28 4.79 -11.06 -1.42
N ILE A 29 4.57 -9.83 -1.90
CA ILE A 29 5.50 -8.70 -1.70
C ILE A 29 5.58 -8.34 -0.20
N LEU A 30 4.46 -8.37 0.52
CA LEU A 30 4.43 -8.14 1.97
C LEU A 30 5.21 -9.19 2.76
N ASP A 31 5.27 -10.44 2.29
CA ASP A 31 5.96 -11.54 2.97
C ASP A 31 7.44 -11.63 2.58
N LYS A 32 7.72 -11.64 1.27
CA LYS A 32 9.07 -11.88 0.72
C LYS A 32 9.85 -10.61 0.49
N GLY A 33 9.19 -9.46 0.51
CA GLY A 33 9.75 -8.17 0.13
C GLY A 33 9.67 -7.90 -1.36
N LEU A 34 10.03 -6.66 -1.71
CA LEU A 34 10.05 -6.15 -3.08
C LEU A 34 11.40 -6.43 -3.75
N HIS A 35 11.40 -7.08 -4.93
CA HIS A 35 12.63 -7.51 -5.61
C HIS A 35 12.72 -7.12 -7.09
N THR A 36 11.59 -6.85 -7.75
CA THR A 36 11.55 -6.56 -9.18
C THR A 36 10.81 -5.27 -9.50
N GLU A 37 11.12 -4.68 -10.66
CA GLU A 37 10.42 -3.47 -11.13
C GLU A 37 8.93 -3.73 -11.38
N ASP A 38 8.55 -4.94 -11.81
CA ASP A 38 7.15 -5.27 -12.08
C ASP A 38 6.36 -5.41 -10.78
N GLU A 39 6.94 -6.00 -9.74
CA GLU A 39 6.38 -5.96 -8.39
C GLU A 39 6.27 -4.52 -7.87
N ALA A 40 7.24 -3.66 -8.18
CA ALA A 40 7.24 -2.27 -7.72
C ALA A 40 6.09 -1.49 -8.38
N LYS A 41 5.93 -1.62 -9.69
CA LYS A 41 4.79 -1.04 -10.42
C LYS A 41 3.47 -1.56 -9.87
N HIS A 42 3.35 -2.87 -9.69
CA HIS A 42 2.13 -3.50 -9.19
C HIS A 42 1.77 -2.99 -7.80
N LEU A 43 2.74 -2.91 -6.88
CA LEU A 43 2.54 -2.38 -5.54
C LEU A 43 2.12 -0.89 -5.59
N SER A 44 2.79 -0.06 -6.39
CA SER A 44 2.45 1.36 -6.53
C SER A 44 1.00 1.57 -7.00
N TYR A 45 0.58 0.86 -8.05
CA TYR A 45 -0.82 0.92 -8.52
C TYR A 45 -1.80 0.37 -7.49
N PHE A 46 -1.42 -0.70 -6.79
CA PHE A 46 -2.24 -1.24 -5.72
C PHE A 46 -2.49 -0.22 -4.62
N ILE A 47 -1.48 0.54 -4.18
CA ILE A 47 -1.63 1.56 -3.14
C ILE A 47 -2.67 2.61 -3.56
N TRP A 48 -2.61 3.12 -4.79
CA TRP A 48 -3.62 4.06 -5.28
C TRP A 48 -5.02 3.45 -5.33
N LYS A 49 -5.14 2.20 -5.79
CA LYS A 49 -6.41 1.47 -5.81
C LYS A 49 -6.95 1.22 -4.40
N MET A 50 -6.08 0.94 -3.43
CA MET A 50 -6.41 0.82 -2.01
C MET A 50 -6.97 2.15 -1.46
N ILE A 51 -6.37 3.29 -1.82
CA ILE A 51 -6.86 4.62 -1.41
C ILE A 51 -8.28 4.87 -1.95
N ASP A 52 -8.54 4.49 -3.20
CA ASP A 52 -9.87 4.58 -3.81
C ASP A 52 -10.92 3.70 -3.11
N GLU A 53 -10.57 2.45 -2.80
CA GLU A 53 -11.45 1.55 -2.04
C GLU A 53 -11.69 2.07 -0.62
N MET A 54 -10.67 2.60 0.04
CA MET A 54 -10.81 3.22 1.35
C MET A 54 -11.76 4.43 1.33
N ALA A 55 -11.74 5.22 0.26
CA ALA A 55 -12.69 6.31 0.08
C ALA A 55 -14.13 5.80 -0.14
N LYS A 56 -14.31 4.65 -0.81
CA LYS A 56 -15.63 4.01 -0.97
C LYS A 56 -16.15 3.46 0.35
N ASP A 57 -15.31 2.75 1.10
CA ASP A 57 -15.64 2.17 2.41
C ASP A 57 -16.10 3.25 3.39
N ARG A 58 -15.37 4.38 3.42
CA ARG A 58 -15.76 5.55 4.22
C ARG A 58 -17.14 6.07 3.86
N ARG A 59 -17.47 6.19 2.57
CA ARG A 59 -18.80 6.66 2.11
C ARG A 59 -19.92 5.67 2.46
N GLN A 60 -19.60 4.39 2.53
CA GLN A 60 -20.54 3.32 2.89
C GLN A 60 -20.63 3.09 4.41
N GLY A 61 -19.77 3.73 5.21
CA GLY A 61 -19.69 3.52 6.65
C GLY A 61 -19.16 2.13 7.03
N LYS A 62 -18.39 1.48 6.14
CA LYS A 62 -17.76 0.19 6.42
C LYS A 62 -16.65 0.37 7.45
N VAL A 63 -16.62 -0.50 8.44
CA VAL A 63 -15.60 -0.49 9.50
C VAL A 63 -14.41 -1.32 9.03
N VAL A 64 -13.26 -0.68 8.90
CA VAL A 64 -11.97 -1.30 8.56
C VAL A 64 -10.97 -0.96 9.66
N LEU A 65 -10.29 -1.98 10.20
CA LEU A 65 -9.33 -1.82 11.31
C LEU A 65 -9.88 -1.05 12.54
N GLY A 66 -11.18 -1.19 12.81
CA GLY A 66 -11.83 -0.54 13.96
C GLY A 66 -12.28 0.91 13.72
N GLY A 67 -12.06 1.46 12.52
CA GLY A 67 -12.51 2.81 12.14
C GLY A 67 -13.34 2.80 10.85
N THR A 68 -14.23 3.79 10.70
CA THR A 68 -14.95 4.05 9.43
C THR A 68 -14.22 5.03 8.53
N ASP A 69 -13.16 5.66 9.04
CA ASP A 69 -12.33 6.62 8.31
C ASP A 69 -10.86 6.35 8.66
N ASN A 70 -10.14 5.74 7.73
CA ASN A 70 -8.72 5.39 7.87
C ASN A 70 -7.81 6.36 7.08
N THR A 71 -8.34 7.51 6.62
CA THR A 71 -7.56 8.48 5.85
C THR A 71 -6.40 9.11 6.61
N SER A 72 -6.44 9.08 7.95
CA SER A 72 -5.32 9.51 8.79
C SER A 72 -4.06 8.65 8.62
N MET A 73 -4.17 7.44 8.06
CA MET A 73 -3.04 6.56 7.78
C MET A 73 -2.34 6.89 6.45
N LEU A 74 -2.92 7.75 5.59
CA LEU A 74 -2.35 8.07 4.28
C LEU A 74 -0.93 8.66 4.33
N PRO A 75 -0.60 9.58 5.26
CA PRO A 75 0.77 10.08 5.37
C PRO A 75 1.77 8.97 5.73
N ASP A 76 1.37 8.04 6.60
CA ASP A 76 2.22 6.90 6.99
C ASP A 76 2.39 5.92 5.83
N VAL A 77 1.33 5.67 5.05
CA VAL A 77 1.41 4.86 3.82
C VAL A 77 2.38 5.48 2.83
N SER A 78 2.25 6.78 2.54
CA SER A 78 3.14 7.49 1.61
C SER A 78 4.60 7.38 2.07
N TYR A 79 4.85 7.63 3.36
CA TYR A 79 6.18 7.56 3.92
C TYR A 79 6.81 6.16 3.83
N GLU A 80 6.04 5.10 4.15
CA GLU A 80 6.54 3.73 4.05
C GLU A 80 6.83 3.34 2.59
N MET A 81 6.01 3.82 1.65
CA MET A 81 6.26 3.61 0.22
C MET A 81 7.53 4.31 -0.25
N ASP A 82 7.74 5.56 0.14
CA ASP A 82 8.96 6.31 -0.18
C ASP A 82 10.22 5.59 0.33
N VAL A 83 10.18 5.13 1.59
CA VAL A 83 11.30 4.40 2.21
C VAL A 83 11.53 3.06 1.51
N LEU A 84 10.49 2.25 1.31
CA LEU A 84 10.60 0.94 0.68
C LEU A 84 11.16 1.05 -0.75
N MET A 85 10.60 1.96 -1.54
CA MET A 85 10.97 2.14 -2.94
C MET A 85 12.39 2.67 -3.07
N SER A 86 12.80 3.60 -2.21
CA SER A 86 14.17 4.10 -2.15
C SER A 86 15.17 3.00 -1.78
N ASP A 87 14.89 2.24 -0.72
CA ASP A 87 15.78 1.17 -0.25
C ASP A 87 15.91 0.02 -1.26
N CYS A 88 14.89 -0.19 -2.09
CA CYS A 88 14.91 -1.18 -3.17
C CYS A 88 15.42 -0.63 -4.53
N GLY A 89 15.71 0.68 -4.64
CA GLY A 89 16.19 1.30 -5.88
C GLY A 89 15.09 1.55 -6.93
N PHE A 90 13.84 1.67 -6.50
CA PHE A 90 12.64 1.84 -7.34
C PHE A 90 11.91 3.18 -7.10
N SER A 91 12.54 4.18 -6.48
CA SER A 91 11.92 5.50 -6.22
C SER A 91 11.27 6.11 -7.47
N ASP A 92 11.98 6.10 -8.60
CA ASP A 92 11.51 6.68 -9.86
C ASP A 92 10.18 6.05 -10.33
N ILE A 93 9.95 4.77 -10.02
CA ILE A 93 8.70 4.07 -10.37
C ILE A 93 7.55 4.61 -9.52
N TRP A 94 7.78 4.76 -8.21
CA TRP A 94 6.78 5.27 -7.28
C TRP A 94 6.45 6.74 -7.55
N GLU A 95 7.46 7.58 -7.78
CA GLU A 95 7.28 8.99 -8.14
C GLU A 95 6.45 9.12 -9.42
N LYS A 96 6.85 8.41 -10.48
CA LYS A 96 6.14 8.45 -11.77
C LYS A 96 4.69 8.04 -11.66
N ILE A 97 4.40 6.93 -10.96
CA ILE A 97 3.02 6.45 -10.81
C ILE A 97 2.21 7.40 -9.95
N SER A 98 2.81 8.01 -8.93
CA SER A 98 2.13 8.97 -8.05
C SER A 98 1.84 10.30 -8.73
N ASP A 99 2.70 10.75 -9.64
CA ASP A 99 2.45 11.94 -10.47
C ASP A 99 1.32 11.73 -11.49
N ASP A 100 1.13 10.49 -11.96
CA ASP A 100 0.12 10.10 -12.96
C ASP A 100 -1.25 9.75 -12.35
N ALA A 101 -1.36 9.60 -11.02
CA ALA A 101 -2.56 9.16 -10.29
C ALA A 101 -3.49 10.32 -9.89
#